data_AF-A0A0T6LYD8-F1
#
_entry.id   AF-A0A0T6LYD8-F1
#
_cell.length_a   1.000
_cell.length_b   1.000
_cell.length_c   1.000
_cell.angle_alpha   90.00
_cell.angle_beta   90.00
_cell.angle_gamma   90.00
#
_symmetry.space_group_name_H-M   'P 1'
#
loop_
_entity.id
_entity.type
_entity.pdbx_description
1 polymer ?
#
loop_
_entity_poly.entity_id
_entity_poly.type
_entity_poly.pdbx_seq_one_letter_code
_entity_poly.pdbx_strand_id
1 'polypeptide(L)'
;MRLQQVVLVEVAAALVLVGMAGGSVVLVPLAAVAAVLVVLAVVSRHRRPLPEWLGTVLALRSRRRAAAAEPPPVGVDPGLAPAVECDPALRTYTYIDRDHRSVGMVGDGTFLTVVLLVQGRDAPLRPLRGQRPLPLEVLHDALEVDDIVLASVQVVQHTQPAPATHLPEQSVAARSYTPLQAQTGTPGLRLTWVALKLDPELCPEAVKARGGGLGGVQRAVLRAADQLASRLVAAGFTATVLDEPELVSALSTSACANPRASTHRGDQQTSRRTVETSRTWRCDDRWHTTYWIGRWPQLPAGRSPDLVNLLTSVPTLASTFSLIATRGTGHSPALTGYVRLTARSDTELVTARRQLERHANGVRVGLVRLDREQLPGLLATLPLGGTR
;
A
#
# COMPACT_ATOMS: atom_id res chain seq x y z
N MET A 1 -0.91 5.77 -28.22
CA MET A 1 -2.35 5.50 -27.96
C MET A 1 -2.46 4.22 -27.17
N ARG A 2 -3.37 4.13 -26.19
CA ARG A 2 -3.58 2.90 -25.41
C ARG A 2 -4.43 1.92 -26.24
N LEU A 3 -4.24 0.60 -26.05
CA LEU A 3 -4.92 -0.46 -26.81
C LEU A 3 -6.44 -0.23 -26.94
N GLN A 4 -7.10 0.15 -25.84
CA GLN A 4 -8.54 0.43 -25.82
C GLN A 4 -8.97 1.60 -26.71
N GLN A 5 -8.14 2.65 -26.85
CA GLN A 5 -8.43 3.77 -27.74
C GLN A 5 -8.29 3.36 -29.20
N VAL A 6 -7.31 2.50 -29.52
CA VAL A 6 -7.13 1.95 -30.86
C VAL A 6 -8.33 1.09 -31.22
N VAL A 7 -8.76 0.20 -30.32
CA VAL A 7 -9.95 -0.65 -30.51
C VAL A 7 -11.22 0.20 -30.71
N LEU A 8 -11.42 1.28 -29.95
CA LEU A 8 -12.58 2.16 -30.12
C LEU A 8 -12.58 2.86 -31.49
N VAL A 9 -11.41 3.28 -31.98
CA VAL A 9 -11.25 3.92 -33.29
C VAL A 9 -11.42 2.89 -34.42
N GLU A 10 -10.89 1.68 -34.27
CA GLU A 10 -11.06 0.58 -35.22
C GLU A 10 -12.52 0.15 -35.34
N VAL A 11 -13.23 0.01 -34.23
CA VAL A 11 -14.68 -0.30 -34.22
C VAL A 11 -15.47 0.85 -34.86
N ALA A 12 -15.13 2.11 -34.59
CA ALA A 12 -15.78 3.25 -35.24
C ALA A 12 -15.56 3.24 -36.76
N ALA A 13 -14.34 2.94 -37.23
CA ALA A 13 -14.03 2.81 -38.65
C ALA A 13 -14.80 1.64 -39.30
N ALA A 14 -14.88 0.49 -38.63
CA ALA A 14 -15.63 -0.67 -39.08
C ALA A 14 -17.13 -0.37 -39.22
N LEU A 15 -17.72 0.35 -38.25
CA LEU A 15 -19.14 0.75 -38.30
C LEU A 15 -19.44 1.69 -39.48
N VAL A 16 -18.53 2.61 -39.79
CA VAL A 16 -18.67 3.49 -40.98
C VAL A 16 -18.56 2.67 -42.27
N LEU A 17 -17.61 1.74 -42.36
CA LEU A 17 -17.45 0.86 -43.53
C LEU A 17 -18.69 -0.02 -43.77
N VAL A 18 -19.26 -0.61 -42.71
CA VAL A 18 -20.51 -1.39 -42.79
C VAL A 18 -21.68 -0.50 -43.20
N GLY A 19 -21.76 0.73 -42.69
CA GLY A 19 -22.79 1.69 -43.06
C GLY A 19 -22.72 2.10 -44.53
N MET A 20 -21.52 2.25 -45.10
CA MET A 20 -21.36 2.56 -46.52
C MET A 20 -21.84 1.42 -47.43
N ALA A 21 -21.70 0.16 -47.01
CA ALA A 21 -22.19 -1.00 -47.76
C ALA A 21 -23.72 -1.18 -47.67
N GLY A 22 -24.36 -0.72 -46.59
CA GLY A 22 -25.80 -0.89 -46.33
C GLY A 22 -26.73 0.22 -46.86
N GLY A 23 -26.17 1.27 -47.48
CA GLY A 23 -26.94 2.41 -48.01
C GLY A 23 -27.21 3.54 -47.00
N SER A 24 -27.73 4.67 -47.49
CA SER A 24 -27.85 5.93 -46.74
C SER A 24 -28.69 5.85 -45.46
N VAL A 25 -29.70 4.98 -45.43
CA VAL A 25 -30.60 4.79 -44.27
C VAL A 25 -29.88 4.14 -43.09
N VAL A 26 -28.92 3.24 -43.36
CA VAL A 26 -28.14 2.53 -42.33
C VAL A 26 -26.87 3.30 -41.95
N LEU A 27 -26.34 4.11 -42.88
CA LEU A 27 -25.17 4.95 -42.66
C LEU A 27 -25.38 6.00 -41.56
N VAL A 28 -26.52 6.69 -41.52
CA VAL A 28 -26.77 7.76 -40.55
C VAL A 28 -26.70 7.28 -39.09
N PRO A 29 -27.41 6.21 -38.67
CA PRO A 29 -27.32 5.73 -37.29
C PRO A 29 -25.92 5.16 -36.96
N LEU A 30 -25.26 4.46 -37.91
CA LEU A 30 -23.92 3.93 -37.69
C LEU A 30 -22.86 5.02 -37.59
N ALA A 31 -22.96 6.08 -38.39
CA ALA A 31 -22.09 7.25 -38.33
C ALA A 31 -22.29 8.01 -37.00
N ALA A 32 -23.52 8.10 -36.49
CA ALA A 32 -23.78 8.69 -35.17
C ALA A 32 -23.13 7.88 -34.05
N VAL A 33 -23.24 6.55 -34.07
CA VAL A 33 -22.56 5.67 -33.10
C VAL A 33 -21.04 5.78 -33.22
N ALA A 34 -20.49 5.77 -34.44
CA ALA A 34 -19.06 5.95 -34.69
C ALA A 34 -18.56 7.30 -34.17
N ALA A 35 -19.31 8.39 -34.40
CA ALA A 35 -19.00 9.71 -33.87
C ALA A 35 -18.99 9.72 -32.33
N VAL A 36 -19.95 9.05 -31.68
CA VAL A 36 -19.96 8.90 -30.21
C VAL A 36 -18.74 8.11 -29.72
N LEU A 37 -18.36 7.02 -30.39
CA LEU A 37 -17.17 6.23 -30.02
C LEU A 37 -15.88 7.04 -30.16
N VAL A 38 -15.74 7.82 -31.23
CA VAL A 38 -14.60 8.73 -31.43
C VAL A 38 -14.59 9.81 -30.35
N VAL A 39 -15.74 10.41 -30.04
CA VAL A 39 -15.86 11.38 -28.94
C VAL A 39 -15.47 10.73 -27.61
N LEU A 40 -15.90 9.51 -27.31
CA LEU A 40 -15.49 8.79 -26.09
C LEU A 40 -13.99 8.45 -26.05
N ALA A 41 -13.38 8.21 -27.21
CA ALA A 41 -11.95 7.93 -27.32
C ALA A 41 -11.08 9.19 -27.13
N VAL A 42 -11.56 10.34 -27.63
CA VAL A 42 -10.83 11.62 -27.63
C VAL A 42 -11.12 12.47 -26.39
N VAL A 43 -12.35 12.43 -25.85
CA VAL A 43 -12.72 13.17 -24.65
C VAL A 43 -12.09 12.51 -23.43
N SER A 44 -10.95 13.07 -23.01
CA SER A 44 -10.33 12.74 -21.73
C SER A 44 -10.86 13.66 -20.65
N ARG A 45 -11.47 13.11 -19.60
CA ARG A 45 -11.83 13.88 -18.40
C ARG A 45 -10.76 13.64 -17.33
N HIS A 46 -10.13 14.71 -16.86
CA HIS A 46 -9.11 14.66 -15.79
C HIS A 46 -7.89 13.77 -16.12
N ARG A 47 -7.38 13.83 -17.35
CA ARG A 47 -6.20 13.07 -17.83
C ARG A 47 -6.39 11.54 -17.89
N ARG A 48 -7.62 11.04 -17.79
CA ARG A 48 -7.97 9.64 -18.11
C ARG A 48 -9.06 9.59 -19.19
N PRO A 49 -9.07 8.58 -20.07
CA PRO A 49 -10.19 8.36 -20.99
C PRO A 49 -11.47 8.08 -20.20
N LEU A 50 -12.61 8.53 -20.73
CA LEU A 50 -13.93 8.35 -20.09
C LEU A 50 -14.27 6.92 -19.64
N PRO A 51 -14.00 5.85 -20.42
CA PRO A 51 -14.31 4.48 -19.97
C PRO A 51 -13.51 4.06 -18.74
N GLU A 52 -12.21 4.38 -18.66
CA GLU A 52 -11.39 4.12 -17.47
C GLU A 52 -11.95 4.89 -16.26
N TRP A 53 -12.31 6.15 -16.47
CA TRP A 53 -12.92 6.97 -15.42
C TRP A 53 -14.25 6.37 -14.92
N LEU A 54 -15.12 5.93 -15.82
CA LEU A 54 -16.39 5.30 -15.47
C LEU A 54 -16.16 3.97 -14.73
N GLY A 55 -15.17 3.18 -15.16
CA GLY A 55 -14.74 1.97 -14.47
C GLY A 55 -14.40 2.22 -13.00
N THR A 56 -13.60 3.25 -12.70
CA THR A 56 -13.27 3.61 -11.30
C THR A 56 -14.49 4.05 -10.49
N VAL A 57 -15.48 4.71 -11.12
CA VAL A 57 -16.75 5.10 -10.46
C VAL A 57 -17.60 3.88 -10.14
N LEU A 58 -17.74 2.96 -11.09
CA LEU A 58 -18.50 1.73 -10.91
C LEU A 58 -17.85 0.82 -9.87
N ALA A 59 -16.52 0.69 -9.88
CA ALA A 59 -15.76 -0.06 -8.89
C ALA A 59 -15.92 0.52 -7.47
N LEU A 60 -15.90 1.85 -7.31
CA LEU A 60 -16.19 2.46 -6.01
C LEU A 60 -17.63 2.20 -5.56
N ARG A 61 -18.59 2.28 -6.49
CA ARG A 61 -20.00 1.99 -6.17
C ARG A 61 -20.20 0.53 -5.78
N SER A 62 -19.58 -0.42 -6.47
CA SER A 62 -19.68 -1.83 -6.12
C SER A 62 -19.08 -2.11 -4.75
N ARG A 63 -17.89 -1.57 -4.45
CA ARG A 63 -17.26 -1.71 -3.12
C ARG A 63 -18.11 -1.11 -2.00
N ARG A 64 -18.70 0.07 -2.21
CA ARG A 64 -19.62 0.67 -1.23
C ARG A 64 -20.88 -0.14 -1.00
N ARG A 65 -21.44 -0.73 -2.07
CA ARG A 65 -22.60 -1.62 -1.94
C ARG A 65 -22.25 -2.90 -1.20
N ALA A 66 -21.11 -3.52 -1.52
CA ALA A 66 -20.62 -4.70 -0.81
C ALA A 66 -20.40 -4.38 0.68
N ALA A 67 -19.71 -3.27 0.98
CA ALA A 67 -19.48 -2.82 2.35
C ALA A 67 -20.77 -2.48 3.13
N ALA A 68 -21.83 -2.04 2.43
CA ALA A 68 -23.13 -1.77 3.05
C ALA A 68 -23.97 -3.05 3.26
N ALA A 69 -23.80 -4.06 2.40
CA ALA A 69 -24.50 -5.34 2.51
C ALA A 69 -23.87 -6.26 3.56
N GLU A 70 -22.57 -6.14 3.77
CA GLU A 70 -21.82 -7.01 4.66
C GLU A 70 -21.79 -6.47 6.10
N PRO A 71 -22.27 -7.26 7.09
CA PRO A 71 -22.23 -6.85 8.48
C PRO A 71 -20.77 -6.73 8.97
N PRO A 72 -20.50 -5.84 9.96
CA PRO A 72 -19.17 -5.75 10.53
C PRO A 72 -18.73 -7.08 11.13
N PRO A 73 -17.43 -7.40 11.06
CA PRO A 73 -16.91 -8.66 11.60
C PRO A 73 -17.21 -8.78 13.10
N VAL A 74 -17.73 -9.94 13.50
CA VAL A 74 -18.00 -10.30 14.90
C VAL A 74 -16.91 -11.26 15.36
N GLY A 75 -16.37 -11.05 16.57
CA GLY A 75 -15.34 -11.92 17.15
C GLY A 75 -13.94 -11.76 16.55
N VAL A 76 -13.70 -10.73 15.73
CA VAL A 76 -12.37 -10.37 15.23
C VAL A 76 -11.70 -9.40 16.19
N ASP A 77 -10.38 -9.55 16.38
CA ASP A 77 -9.58 -8.64 17.18
C ASP A 77 -9.84 -7.17 16.78
N PRO A 78 -10.10 -6.25 17.74
CA PRO A 78 -10.35 -4.83 17.44
C PRO A 78 -9.23 -4.15 16.64
N GLY A 79 -7.98 -4.58 16.77
CA GLY A 79 -6.85 -4.09 15.98
C GLY A 79 -6.88 -4.57 14.52
N LEU A 80 -7.39 -5.78 14.27
CA LEU A 80 -7.51 -6.38 12.94
C LEU A 80 -8.79 -5.96 12.21
N ALA A 81 -9.84 -5.56 12.95
CA ALA A 81 -11.15 -5.23 12.39
C ALA A 81 -11.11 -4.24 11.20
N PRO A 82 -10.33 -3.13 11.20
CA PRO A 82 -10.24 -2.24 10.04
C PRO A 82 -9.69 -2.92 8.78
N ALA A 83 -8.75 -3.86 8.91
CA ALA A 83 -8.21 -4.60 7.77
C ALA A 83 -9.24 -5.59 7.21
N VAL A 84 -9.96 -6.32 8.08
CA VAL A 84 -11.00 -7.27 7.67
C VAL A 84 -12.22 -6.56 7.09
N GLU A 85 -12.58 -5.37 7.59
CA GLU A 85 -13.63 -4.56 6.95
C GLU A 85 -13.26 -4.11 5.53
N CYS A 86 -11.96 -3.99 5.23
CA CYS A 86 -11.43 -3.60 3.93
C CYS A 86 -11.29 -4.78 2.96
N ASP A 87 -10.89 -5.93 3.49
CA ASP A 87 -10.80 -7.20 2.77
C ASP A 87 -11.34 -8.32 3.70
N PRO A 88 -12.61 -8.72 3.52
CA PRO A 88 -13.28 -9.69 4.37
C PRO A 88 -12.70 -11.10 4.31
N ALA A 89 -11.85 -11.39 3.32
CA ALA A 89 -11.19 -12.69 3.20
C ALA A 89 -9.95 -12.78 4.11
N LEU A 90 -9.41 -11.67 4.59
CA LEU A 90 -8.20 -11.66 5.42
C LEU A 90 -8.39 -12.39 6.74
N ARG A 91 -7.46 -13.29 7.05
CA ARG A 91 -7.36 -14.04 8.31
C ARG A 91 -5.91 -14.01 8.79
N THR A 92 -5.74 -14.05 10.10
CA THR A 92 -4.44 -14.26 10.75
C THR A 92 -4.28 -15.73 11.12
N TYR A 93 -3.03 -16.17 11.17
CA TYR A 93 -2.64 -17.53 11.51
C TYR A 93 -1.44 -17.47 12.46
N THR A 94 -1.48 -18.25 13.53
CA THR A 94 -0.31 -18.57 14.33
C THR A 94 0.34 -19.86 13.83
N TYR A 95 1.64 -19.82 13.57
CA TYR A 95 2.46 -20.99 13.28
C TYR A 95 3.51 -21.15 14.39
N ILE A 96 3.63 -22.35 14.93
CA ILE A 96 4.65 -22.68 15.92
C ILE A 96 5.73 -23.51 15.22
N ASP A 97 6.94 -22.96 15.18
CA ASP A 97 8.10 -23.64 14.62
C ASP A 97 8.65 -24.73 15.58
N ARG A 98 9.58 -25.56 15.10
CA ARG A 98 10.23 -26.63 15.86
C ARG A 98 10.94 -26.10 17.12
N ASP A 99 11.43 -24.87 17.06
CA ASP A 99 12.07 -24.18 18.18
C ASP A 99 11.07 -23.51 19.14
N HIS A 100 9.78 -23.85 19.06
CA HIS A 100 8.68 -23.27 19.85
C HIS A 100 8.52 -21.75 19.69
N ARG A 101 9.06 -21.19 18.60
CA ARG A 101 8.86 -19.80 18.20
C ARG A 101 7.48 -19.65 17.56
N SER A 102 6.67 -18.73 18.08
CA SER A 102 5.39 -18.33 17.49
C SER A 102 5.62 -17.33 16.37
N VAL A 103 4.98 -17.54 15.23
CA VAL A 103 5.06 -16.68 14.05
C VAL A 103 3.65 -16.34 13.58
N GLY A 104 3.37 -15.05 13.46
CA GLY A 104 2.13 -14.51 12.91
C GLY A 104 2.19 -14.44 11.39
N MET A 105 1.12 -14.89 10.75
CA MET A 105 0.96 -14.81 9.29
C MET A 105 -0.43 -14.25 8.95
N VAL A 106 -0.57 -13.60 7.80
CA VAL A 106 -1.84 -13.06 7.31
C VAL A 106 -2.06 -13.47 5.87
N GLY A 107 -3.28 -13.86 5.53
CA GLY A 107 -3.62 -14.33 4.19
C GLY A 107 -5.12 -14.32 3.94
N ASP A 108 -5.53 -14.50 2.68
CA ASP A 108 -6.93 -14.56 2.25
C ASP A 108 -7.39 -15.99 1.86
N GLY A 109 -6.55 -16.99 2.14
CA GLY A 109 -6.74 -18.38 1.72
C GLY A 109 -6.09 -18.73 0.38
N THR A 110 -5.73 -17.74 -0.45
CA THR A 110 -4.97 -17.96 -1.69
C THR A 110 -3.49 -17.65 -1.53
N PHE A 111 -3.13 -16.68 -0.69
CA PHE A 111 -1.75 -16.33 -0.40
C PHE A 111 -1.52 -16.31 1.10
N LEU A 112 -0.24 -16.31 1.49
CA LEU A 112 0.17 -16.15 2.86
C LEU A 112 1.34 -15.16 2.95
N THR A 113 1.23 -14.22 3.89
CA THR A 113 2.23 -13.20 4.13
C THR A 113 2.77 -13.31 5.54
N VAL A 114 4.10 -13.23 5.68
CA VAL A 114 4.79 -13.05 6.96
C VAL A 114 5.43 -11.67 7.00
N VAL A 115 5.47 -11.05 8.18
CA VAL A 115 5.95 -9.68 8.37
C VAL A 115 7.12 -9.66 9.34
N LEU A 116 8.16 -8.91 8.98
CA LEU A 116 9.31 -8.64 9.83
C LEU A 116 9.30 -7.17 10.25
N LEU A 117 9.57 -6.89 11.53
CA LEU A 117 9.96 -5.56 11.98
C LEU A 117 11.48 -5.39 11.78
N VAL A 118 11.85 -4.36 11.04
CA VAL A 118 13.25 -4.06 10.72
C VAL A 118 13.64 -2.73 11.37
N GLN A 119 14.72 -2.74 12.14
CA GLN A 119 15.26 -1.54 12.77
C GLN A 119 16.76 -1.41 12.46
N GLY A 120 17.24 -0.18 12.31
CA GLY A 120 18.68 0.06 12.27
C GLY A 120 19.26 -0.23 13.66
N ARG A 121 20.43 -0.89 13.74
CA ARG A 121 21.13 -1.02 15.03
C ARG A 121 21.57 0.37 15.51
N ASP A 122 21.21 0.69 16.75
CA ASP A 122 21.63 1.95 17.39
C ASP A 122 23.15 1.98 17.52
N ALA A 123 23.78 2.96 16.86
CA ALA A 123 25.18 3.28 17.08
C ALA A 123 25.27 4.31 18.23
N PRO A 124 26.08 4.06 19.28
CA PRO A 124 26.18 4.98 20.40
C PRO A 124 26.69 6.35 19.93
N LEU A 125 25.91 7.39 20.27
CA LEU A 125 26.28 8.82 20.27
C LEU A 125 26.78 9.43 18.93
N ARG A 126 26.15 9.08 17.80
CA ARG A 126 25.75 9.94 16.66
C ARG A 126 25.53 9.07 15.42
N PRO A 127 24.41 9.27 14.71
CA PRO A 127 24.56 9.91 13.41
C PRO A 127 23.50 11.00 13.17
N LEU A 128 23.94 12.22 12.87
CA LEU A 128 23.08 13.27 12.31
C LEU A 128 22.94 12.98 10.80
N ARG A 129 21.71 12.69 10.35
CA ARG A 129 21.30 12.30 8.97
C ARG A 129 21.80 10.93 8.49
N GLY A 130 20.84 10.13 8.00
CA GLY A 130 21.09 8.90 7.25
C GLY A 130 21.23 7.64 8.10
N GLN A 131 20.13 7.19 8.71
CA GLN A 131 20.00 5.77 9.08
C GLN A 131 20.36 4.93 7.85
N ARG A 132 21.17 3.89 8.05
CA ARG A 132 21.67 3.02 6.98
C ARG A 132 20.53 2.69 6.01
N PRO A 133 20.66 2.98 4.69
CA PRO A 133 19.63 2.67 3.71
C PRO A 133 19.28 1.18 3.79
N LEU A 134 17.98 0.85 3.77
CA LEU A 134 17.57 -0.54 3.63
C LEU A 134 18.10 -1.06 2.29
N PRO A 135 18.88 -2.16 2.27
CA PRO A 135 19.52 -2.65 1.06
C PRO A 135 18.46 -3.23 0.12
N LEU A 136 18.08 -2.47 -0.91
CA LEU A 136 17.03 -2.88 -1.86
C LEU A 136 17.40 -4.15 -2.63
N GLU A 137 18.69 -4.39 -2.85
CA GLU A 137 19.20 -5.62 -3.47
C GLU A 137 18.88 -6.86 -2.61
N VAL A 138 19.10 -6.78 -1.30
CA VAL A 138 18.77 -7.88 -0.38
C VAL A 138 17.28 -8.21 -0.38
N LEU A 139 16.42 -7.21 -0.58
CA LEU A 139 14.98 -7.39 -0.69
C LEU A 139 14.59 -8.00 -2.04
N HIS A 140 15.25 -7.60 -3.12
CA HIS A 140 15.05 -8.19 -4.43
C HIS A 140 15.46 -9.67 -4.43
N ASP A 141 16.62 -9.98 -3.86
CA ASP A 141 17.14 -11.34 -3.74
C ASP A 141 16.33 -12.21 -2.76
N ALA A 142 15.37 -11.63 -2.05
CA ALA A 142 14.41 -12.37 -1.24
C ALA A 142 13.20 -12.84 -2.06
N LEU A 143 12.98 -12.31 -3.28
CA LEU A 143 11.92 -12.80 -4.18
C LEU A 143 12.13 -14.26 -4.60
N GLU A 144 13.36 -14.77 -4.50
CA GLU A 144 13.71 -16.15 -4.79
C GLU A 144 14.68 -16.67 -3.74
N VAL A 145 14.26 -17.70 -3.01
CA VAL A 145 15.07 -18.34 -1.97
C VAL A 145 14.99 -19.83 -2.15
N ASP A 146 16.12 -20.47 -2.48
CA ASP A 146 16.20 -21.90 -2.77
C ASP A 146 15.23 -22.27 -3.93
N ASP A 147 14.19 -23.06 -3.64
CA ASP A 147 13.11 -23.46 -4.55
C ASP A 147 11.82 -22.61 -4.36
N ILE A 148 11.85 -21.61 -3.48
CA ILE A 148 10.68 -20.79 -3.11
C ILE A 148 10.65 -19.50 -3.94
N VAL A 149 9.50 -19.28 -4.57
CA VAL A 149 9.19 -18.08 -5.35
C VAL A 149 8.19 -17.23 -4.58
N LEU A 150 8.58 -16.03 -4.16
CA LEU A 150 7.62 -15.07 -3.58
C LEU A 150 6.87 -14.32 -4.69
N ALA A 151 5.60 -14.03 -4.44
CA ALA A 151 4.81 -13.14 -5.29
C ALA A 151 5.33 -11.71 -5.20
N SER A 152 5.74 -11.29 -4.00
CA SER A 152 6.24 -9.93 -3.76
C SER A 152 6.98 -9.81 -2.43
N VAL A 153 7.85 -8.78 -2.37
CA VAL A 153 8.46 -8.27 -1.14
C VAL A 153 8.04 -6.81 -0.99
N GLN A 154 7.38 -6.49 0.11
CA GLN A 154 6.88 -5.14 0.38
C GLN A 154 7.61 -4.54 1.58
N VAL A 155 8.15 -3.34 1.41
CA VAL A 155 8.62 -2.49 2.51
C VAL A 155 7.53 -1.49 2.83
N VAL A 156 7.18 -1.36 4.10
CA VAL A 156 6.24 -0.35 4.60
C VAL A 156 6.95 0.45 5.69
N GLN A 157 7.19 1.74 5.43
CA GLN A 157 7.70 2.67 6.42
C GLN A 157 6.57 3.55 6.92
N HIS A 158 6.29 3.49 8.21
CA HIS A 158 5.32 4.36 8.88
C HIS A 158 6.05 5.37 9.75
N THR A 159 5.70 6.64 9.59
CA THR A 159 6.34 7.74 10.30
C THR A 159 5.32 8.64 10.95
N GLN A 160 5.64 9.11 12.15
CA GLN A 160 4.90 10.18 12.83
C GLN A 160 5.86 11.34 13.09
N PRO A 161 5.46 12.59 12.83
CA PRO A 161 6.32 13.74 13.05
C PRO A 161 6.58 13.96 14.54
N ALA A 162 7.75 14.53 14.84
CA ALA A 162 8.01 15.21 16.10
C ALA A 162 8.04 16.72 15.84
N PRO A 163 7.50 17.56 16.73
CA PRO A 163 6.63 17.21 17.87
C PRO A 163 5.29 16.64 17.38
N ALA A 164 4.61 15.85 18.22
CA ALA A 164 3.34 15.25 17.84
C ALA A 164 2.31 16.34 17.52
N THR A 165 1.60 16.22 16.39
CA THR A 165 0.72 17.28 15.83
C THR A 165 -0.48 17.67 16.70
N HIS A 166 -0.72 16.95 17.80
CA HIS A 166 -1.81 17.24 18.75
C HIS A 166 -1.40 18.14 19.90
N LEU A 167 -0.10 18.41 20.03
CA LEU A 167 0.38 19.32 21.04
C LEU A 167 0.02 20.76 20.63
N PRO A 168 -0.46 21.60 21.57
CA PRO A 168 -0.66 23.01 21.30
C PRO A 168 0.63 23.65 20.79
N GLU A 169 0.53 24.54 19.80
CA GLU A 169 1.70 25.22 19.20
C GLU A 169 2.53 25.99 20.23
N GLN A 170 1.87 26.50 21.28
CA GLN A 170 2.47 27.24 22.39
C GLN A 170 3.25 26.34 23.37
N SER A 171 3.12 25.01 23.26
CA SER A 171 3.76 24.09 24.20
C SER A 171 5.28 24.15 24.11
N VAL A 172 5.95 23.94 25.25
CA VAL A 172 7.42 23.93 25.33
C VAL A 172 8.02 22.89 24.38
N ALA A 173 7.39 21.71 24.28
CA ALA A 173 7.78 20.68 23.34
C ALA A 173 7.63 21.15 21.88
N ALA A 174 6.50 21.77 21.52
CA ALA A 174 6.31 22.29 20.17
C ALA A 174 7.37 23.32 19.78
N ARG A 175 7.62 24.31 20.64
CA ARG A 175 8.60 25.37 20.41
C ARG A 175 10.05 24.84 20.36
N SER A 176 10.38 23.83 21.16
CA SER A 176 11.74 23.28 21.23
C SER A 176 12.06 22.37 20.05
N TYR A 177 11.11 21.54 19.61
CA TYR A 177 11.35 20.54 18.56
C TYR A 177 11.05 21.05 17.15
N THR A 178 10.20 22.08 16.96
CA THR A 178 9.88 22.60 15.61
C THR A 178 11.13 23.09 14.83
N PRO A 179 12.05 23.87 15.42
CA PRO A 179 13.27 24.28 14.71
C PRO A 179 14.17 23.10 14.33
N LEU A 180 14.27 22.09 15.21
CA LEU A 180 15.03 20.87 14.94
C LEU A 180 14.39 20.05 13.82
N GLN A 181 13.05 19.95 13.81
CA GLN A 181 12.31 19.29 12.75
C GLN A 181 12.51 19.99 11.40
N ALA A 182 12.49 21.33 11.38
CA ALA A 182 12.74 22.11 10.17
C ALA A 182 14.15 21.91 9.60
N GLN A 183 15.15 21.68 10.45
CA GLN A 183 16.54 21.45 10.03
C GLN A 183 16.82 20.00 9.61
N THR A 184 16.21 19.04 10.29
CA THR A 184 16.54 17.61 10.16
C THR A 184 15.56 16.84 9.29
N GLY A 185 14.27 17.23 9.30
CA GLY A 185 13.19 16.50 8.64
C GLY A 185 12.97 15.08 9.19
N THR A 186 13.65 14.71 10.28
CA THR A 186 13.60 13.35 10.84
C THR A 186 12.29 13.16 11.60
N PRO A 187 11.50 12.12 11.32
CA PRO A 187 10.27 11.88 12.06
C PRO A 187 10.56 11.51 13.52
N GLY A 188 9.61 11.79 14.41
CA GLY A 188 9.70 11.42 15.83
C GLY A 188 9.57 9.92 16.08
N LEU A 189 8.79 9.25 15.24
CA LEU A 189 8.68 7.79 15.20
C LEU A 189 8.87 7.32 13.76
N ARG A 190 9.65 6.25 13.59
CA ARG A 190 9.78 5.53 12.32
C ARG A 190 9.74 4.02 12.58
N LEU A 191 8.75 3.37 12.01
CA LEU A 191 8.61 1.92 12.00
C LEU A 191 8.82 1.44 10.55
N THR A 192 9.59 0.37 10.38
CA THR A 192 9.81 -0.25 9.06
C THR A 192 9.43 -1.71 9.14
N TRP A 193 8.44 -2.10 8.35
CA TRP A 193 8.03 -3.48 8.19
C TRP A 193 8.44 -3.99 6.82
N VAL A 194 8.83 -5.27 6.75
CA VAL A 194 9.04 -5.98 5.50
C VAL A 194 8.09 -7.16 5.46
N ALA A 195 7.18 -7.17 4.49
CA ALA A 195 6.18 -8.21 4.29
C ALA A 195 6.56 -9.09 3.08
N LEU A 196 6.62 -10.40 3.29
CA LEU A 196 6.94 -11.39 2.27
C LEU A 196 5.68 -12.16 1.94
N LYS A 197 5.19 -12.01 0.70
CA LYS A 197 3.96 -12.66 0.24
C LYS A 197 4.28 -13.85 -0.63
N LEU A 198 3.80 -15.01 -0.21
CA LEU A 198 3.88 -16.25 -0.94
C LEU A 198 2.52 -16.59 -1.54
N ASP A 199 2.52 -16.82 -2.85
CA ASP A 199 1.41 -17.48 -3.55
C ASP A 199 1.84 -18.93 -3.83
N PRO A 200 1.15 -19.93 -3.26
CA PRO A 200 1.50 -21.34 -3.44
C PRO A 200 1.46 -21.80 -4.90
N GLU A 201 0.73 -21.11 -5.79
CA GLU A 201 0.67 -21.45 -7.21
C GLU A 201 1.98 -21.13 -7.95
N LEU A 202 2.82 -20.24 -7.40
CA LEU A 202 4.10 -19.87 -8.02
C LEU A 202 5.22 -20.88 -7.78
N CYS A 203 5.14 -21.67 -6.69
CA CYS A 203 6.13 -22.71 -6.39
C CYS A 203 5.48 -23.96 -5.75
N PRO A 204 4.58 -24.67 -6.48
CA PRO A 204 3.80 -25.77 -5.91
C PRO A 204 4.67 -26.95 -5.45
N GLU A 205 5.75 -27.26 -6.18
CA GLU A 205 6.68 -28.33 -5.81
C GLU A 205 7.42 -28.03 -4.50
N ALA A 206 7.81 -26.77 -4.28
CA ALA A 206 8.46 -26.34 -3.04
C ALA A 206 7.51 -26.46 -1.83
N VAL A 207 6.23 -26.13 -2.01
CA VAL A 207 5.19 -26.30 -0.99
C VAL A 207 4.95 -27.79 -0.71
N LYS A 208 4.88 -28.62 -1.75
CA LYS A 208 4.68 -30.07 -1.65
C LYS A 208 5.84 -30.76 -0.95
N ALA A 209 7.09 -30.41 -1.28
CA ALA A 209 8.30 -30.92 -0.61
C ALA A 209 8.29 -30.60 0.89
N ARG A 210 7.63 -29.50 1.28
CA ARG A 210 7.40 -29.10 2.67
C ARG A 210 6.09 -29.63 3.22
N GLY A 211 5.60 -30.77 2.75
CA GLY A 211 4.42 -31.48 3.27
C GLY A 211 3.08 -31.00 2.73
N GLY A 212 3.05 -30.04 1.80
CA GLY A 212 1.83 -29.61 1.11
C GLY A 212 0.82 -28.86 2.00
N GLY A 213 -0.29 -28.44 1.39
CA GLY A 213 -1.36 -27.71 2.05
C GLY A 213 -0.87 -26.44 2.77
N LEU A 214 -1.66 -25.95 3.73
CA LEU A 214 -1.34 -24.74 4.49
C LEU A 214 0.00 -24.87 5.26
N GLY A 215 0.27 -26.01 5.87
CA GLY A 215 1.53 -26.22 6.62
C GLY A 215 2.78 -26.18 5.74
N GLY A 216 2.68 -26.61 4.47
CA GLY A 216 3.76 -26.45 3.49
C GLY A 216 3.99 -25.00 3.10
N VAL A 217 2.90 -24.23 2.91
CA VAL A 217 2.97 -22.79 2.62
C VAL A 217 3.57 -22.02 3.80
N GLN A 218 3.14 -22.32 5.03
CA GLN A 218 3.68 -21.73 6.27
C GLN A 218 5.19 -21.98 6.40
N ARG A 219 5.65 -23.22 6.18
CA ARG A 219 7.08 -23.57 6.21
C ARG A 219 7.87 -22.90 5.09
N ALA A 220 7.31 -22.79 3.89
CA ALA A 220 7.96 -22.15 2.76
C ALA A 220 8.15 -20.65 3.01
N VAL A 221 7.10 -19.93 3.42
CA VAL A 221 7.19 -18.49 3.67
C VAL A 221 8.10 -18.18 4.87
N LEU A 222 8.06 -19.01 5.93
CA LEU A 222 8.96 -18.86 7.09
C LEU A 222 10.43 -19.05 6.70
N ARG A 223 10.73 -20.04 5.85
CA ARG A 223 12.09 -20.27 5.34
C ARG A 223 12.63 -19.04 4.60
N ALA A 224 11.81 -18.40 3.75
CA ALA A 224 12.17 -17.16 3.08
C ALA A 224 12.37 -16.00 4.06
N ALA A 225 11.54 -15.90 5.10
CA ALA A 225 11.66 -14.89 6.16
C ALA A 225 12.93 -15.04 6.97
N ASP A 226 13.29 -16.24 7.41
CA ASP A 226 14.51 -16.49 8.18
C ASP A 226 15.76 -16.22 7.35
N GLN A 227 15.72 -16.52 6.05
CA GLN A 227 16.81 -16.19 5.12
C GLN A 227 16.99 -14.66 4.99
N LEU A 228 15.88 -13.93 4.80
CA LEU A 228 15.92 -12.48 4.71
C LEU A 228 16.37 -11.85 6.03
N ALA A 229 15.83 -12.30 7.17
CA ALA A 229 16.24 -11.83 8.49
C ALA A 229 17.75 -12.00 8.69
N SER A 230 18.29 -13.17 8.35
CA SER A 230 19.73 -13.46 8.41
C SER A 230 20.55 -12.49 7.54
N ARG A 231 20.11 -12.23 6.31
CA ARG A 231 20.79 -11.29 5.40
C ARG A 231 20.70 -9.84 5.89
N LEU A 232 19.57 -9.42 6.46
CA LEU A 232 19.40 -8.09 7.05
C LEU A 232 20.29 -7.90 8.29
N VAL A 233 20.41 -8.93 9.13
CA VAL A 233 21.33 -8.94 10.28
C VAL A 233 22.78 -8.81 9.83
N ALA A 234 23.18 -9.56 8.79
CA ALA A 234 24.51 -9.41 8.18
C ALA A 234 24.73 -7.99 7.61
N ALA A 235 23.67 -7.36 7.10
CA ALA A 235 23.68 -5.97 6.64
C ALA A 235 23.60 -4.93 7.77
N GLY A 236 23.63 -5.34 9.05
CA GLY A 236 23.70 -4.45 10.22
C GLY A 236 22.35 -3.94 10.74
N PHE A 237 21.24 -4.60 10.37
CA PHE A 237 19.92 -4.32 10.91
C PHE A 237 19.55 -5.32 12.02
N THR A 238 18.52 -5.01 12.80
CA THR A 238 17.74 -6.02 13.52
C THR A 238 16.52 -6.35 12.66
N ALA A 239 16.18 -7.64 12.57
CA ALA A 239 15.03 -8.12 11.82
C ALA A 239 14.32 -9.19 12.66
N THR A 240 13.13 -8.85 13.16
CA THR A 240 12.33 -9.73 14.01
C THR A 240 11.09 -10.16 13.25
N VAL A 241 10.89 -11.46 13.08
CA VAL A 241 9.64 -12.01 12.53
C VAL A 241 8.54 -11.82 13.58
N LEU A 242 7.44 -11.19 13.20
CA LEU A 242 6.36 -10.85 14.12
C LEU A 242 5.54 -12.09 14.51
N ASP A 243 5.12 -12.16 15.78
CA ASP A 243 4.07 -13.08 16.21
C ASP A 243 2.66 -12.56 15.78
N GLU A 244 1.59 -13.31 16.05
CA GLU A 244 0.24 -12.92 15.66
C GLU A 244 -0.24 -11.61 16.34
N PRO A 245 -0.10 -11.43 17.67
CA PRO A 245 -0.41 -10.16 18.33
C PRO A 245 0.39 -8.96 17.77
N GLU A 246 1.68 -9.12 17.54
CA GLU A 246 2.55 -8.09 16.97
C GLU A 246 2.16 -7.76 15.53
N LEU A 247 1.78 -8.77 14.74
CA LEU A 247 1.26 -8.59 13.38
C LEU A 247 -0.05 -7.79 13.39
N VAL A 248 -1.00 -8.13 14.27
CA VAL A 248 -2.24 -7.37 14.42
C VAL A 248 -1.95 -5.93 14.84
N SER A 249 -1.02 -5.73 15.76
CA SER A 249 -0.56 -4.40 16.18
C SER A 249 0.08 -3.61 15.02
N ALA A 250 0.89 -4.26 14.18
CA ALA A 250 1.50 -3.64 13.01
C ALA A 250 0.46 -3.23 11.96
N LEU A 251 -0.54 -4.08 11.69
CA LEU A 251 -1.65 -3.78 10.79
C LEU A 251 -2.50 -2.61 11.32
N SER A 252 -2.86 -2.65 12.60
CA SER A 252 -3.59 -1.58 13.29
C SER A 252 -2.84 -0.24 13.27
N THR A 253 -1.54 -0.27 13.57
CA THR A 253 -0.66 0.91 13.56
C THR A 253 -0.53 1.48 12.15
N SER A 254 -0.29 0.63 11.15
CA SER A 254 -0.21 1.06 9.76
C SER A 254 -1.53 1.69 9.30
N ALA A 255 -2.67 1.02 9.52
CA ALA A 255 -4.01 1.53 9.22
C ALA A 255 -4.35 2.81 9.99
N CYS A 256 -3.52 3.20 10.96
CA CYS A 256 -3.77 4.25 11.93
C CYS A 256 -5.14 4.07 12.58
N ALA A 257 -5.48 2.87 13.04
CA ALA A 257 -6.69 2.68 13.85
C ALA A 257 -6.60 3.53 15.14
N ASN A 258 -7.71 4.10 15.60
CA ASN A 258 -7.72 4.85 16.86
C ASN A 258 -7.70 3.88 18.05
N PRO A 259 -6.65 3.90 18.91
CA PRO A 259 -6.56 2.99 20.05
C PRO A 259 -7.74 3.11 21.03
N ARG A 260 -8.32 4.31 21.15
CA ARG A 260 -9.50 4.53 22.03
C ARG A 260 -10.76 3.87 21.46
N ALA A 261 -10.88 3.83 20.13
CA ALA A 261 -11.99 3.15 19.47
C ALA A 261 -11.91 1.62 19.63
N SER A 262 -10.70 1.07 19.82
CA SER A 262 -10.52 -0.36 20.14
C SER A 262 -10.76 -0.72 21.61
N THR A 263 -10.50 0.18 22.57
CA THR A 263 -10.63 -0.12 24.01
C THR A 263 -12.05 0.04 24.56
N HIS A 264 -12.83 0.99 24.04
CA HIS A 264 -14.17 1.31 24.56
C HIS A 264 -15.30 0.42 24.02
N ARG A 265 -14.98 -0.66 23.30
CA ARG A 265 -15.97 -1.40 22.49
C ARG A 265 -16.26 -2.82 22.95
N GLY A 266 -15.91 -3.17 24.19
CA GLY A 266 -16.46 -4.36 24.84
C GLY A 266 -17.99 -4.29 24.84
N ASP A 267 -18.64 -5.31 24.26
CA ASP A 267 -20.08 -5.61 24.27
C ASP A 267 -21.08 -4.82 23.40
N GLN A 268 -20.69 -3.81 22.61
CA GLN A 268 -21.63 -3.13 21.68
C GLN A 268 -21.13 -3.10 20.22
N GLN A 269 -21.23 -4.26 19.57
CA GLN A 269 -20.86 -4.51 18.18
C GLN A 269 -22.02 -4.15 17.24
N THR A 270 -21.87 -3.19 16.29
CA THR A 270 -22.70 -3.13 15.05
C THR A 270 -22.24 -2.11 14.00
N SER A 271 -21.43 -1.10 14.32
CA SER A 271 -21.10 -0.05 13.33
C SER A 271 -19.68 -0.18 12.74
N ARG A 272 -19.62 -0.28 11.41
CA ARG A 272 -18.41 -0.32 10.59
C ARG A 272 -17.49 0.88 10.90
N ARG A 273 -16.20 0.63 11.09
CA ARG A 273 -15.19 1.65 11.43
C ARG A 273 -14.62 2.36 10.21
N THR A 274 -14.71 1.71 9.06
CA THR A 274 -14.09 2.15 7.81
C THR A 274 -15.12 2.70 6.81
N VAL A 275 -14.76 3.78 6.11
CA VAL A 275 -15.61 4.39 5.08
C VAL A 275 -14.76 4.88 3.92
N GLU A 276 -15.04 4.40 2.70
CA GLU A 276 -14.39 4.87 1.47
C GLU A 276 -15.19 5.98 0.78
N THR A 277 -14.62 7.19 0.70
CA THR A 277 -15.11 8.28 -0.14
C THR A 277 -14.48 8.26 -1.54
N SER A 278 -14.81 9.21 -2.42
CA SER A 278 -14.18 9.29 -3.75
C SER A 278 -12.73 9.80 -3.69
N ARG A 279 -12.28 10.40 -2.59
CA ARG A 279 -10.95 11.03 -2.47
C ARG A 279 -10.21 10.63 -1.20
N THR A 280 -10.92 10.11 -0.22
CA THR A 280 -10.40 9.74 1.08
C THR A 280 -10.91 8.39 1.50
N TRP A 281 -10.16 7.71 2.34
CA TRP A 281 -10.63 6.61 3.15
C TRP A 281 -10.57 7.05 4.62
N ARG A 282 -11.55 6.66 5.43
CA ARG A 282 -11.62 7.03 6.84
C ARG A 282 -11.65 5.78 7.69
N CYS A 283 -10.86 5.75 8.76
CA CYS A 283 -10.99 4.80 9.86
C CYS A 283 -11.18 5.58 11.15
N ASP A 284 -12.26 5.30 11.88
CA ASP A 284 -12.61 6.04 13.09
C ASP A 284 -12.62 7.57 12.82
N ASP A 285 -11.86 8.34 13.57
CA ASP A 285 -11.69 9.80 13.47
C ASP A 285 -10.47 10.21 12.62
N ARG A 286 -10.01 9.35 11.70
CA ARG A 286 -8.78 9.60 10.92
C ARG A 286 -9.05 9.52 9.43
N TRP A 287 -8.62 10.56 8.71
CA TRP A 287 -8.78 10.70 7.27
C TRP A 287 -7.49 10.35 6.56
N HIS A 288 -7.61 9.54 5.51
CA HIS A 288 -6.49 9.05 4.74
C HIS A 288 -6.64 9.47 3.28
N THR A 289 -5.51 9.77 2.65
CA THR A 289 -5.43 9.86 1.19
C THR A 289 -4.16 9.20 0.68
N THR A 290 -4.29 8.38 -0.36
CA THR A 290 -3.19 7.61 -0.93
C THR A 290 -2.84 8.10 -2.34
N TYR A 291 -1.54 8.14 -2.60
CA TYR A 291 -0.91 8.41 -3.89
C TYR A 291 -0.17 7.18 -4.37
N TRP A 292 -0.23 6.93 -5.67
CA TRP A 292 0.68 6.08 -6.39
C TRP A 292 1.85 6.91 -6.94
N ILE A 293 3.06 6.35 -6.90
CA ILE A 293 4.26 6.92 -7.53
C ILE A 293 4.28 6.50 -9.00
N GLY A 294 3.71 7.35 -9.86
CA GLY A 294 3.64 7.10 -11.29
C GLY A 294 4.92 7.42 -12.05
N ARG A 295 5.84 8.18 -11.45
CA ARG A 295 7.16 8.44 -12.01
C ARG A 295 8.20 8.54 -10.91
N TRP A 296 9.20 7.66 -10.97
CA TRP A 296 10.35 7.71 -10.09
C TRP A 296 11.34 8.80 -10.55
N PRO A 297 12.01 9.48 -9.60
CA PRO A 297 13.06 10.43 -9.93
C PRO A 297 14.34 9.68 -10.32
N GLN A 298 15.15 10.29 -11.17
CA GLN A 298 16.52 9.82 -11.40
C GLN A 298 17.36 10.22 -10.19
N LEU A 299 17.43 9.34 -9.18
CA LEU A 299 18.28 9.56 -8.02
C LEU A 299 19.68 9.02 -8.29
N PRO A 300 20.75 9.75 -7.92
CA PRO A 300 22.07 9.17 -7.80
C PRO A 300 22.01 7.98 -6.83
N ALA A 301 22.78 6.92 -7.11
CA ALA A 301 22.87 5.74 -6.24
C ALA A 301 23.10 6.17 -4.78
N GLY A 302 22.35 5.57 -3.85
CA GLY A 302 22.46 5.86 -2.41
C GLY A 302 21.60 7.01 -1.86
N ARG A 303 20.87 7.77 -2.70
CA ARG A 303 19.97 8.85 -2.23
C ARG A 303 18.50 8.45 -2.07
N SER A 304 18.18 7.16 -2.13
CA SER A 304 16.80 6.68 -1.92
C SER A 304 16.23 6.99 -0.53
N PRO A 305 17.00 6.96 0.59
CA PRO A 305 16.45 7.32 1.90
C PRO A 305 16.07 8.79 2.00
N ASP A 306 16.83 9.68 1.35
CA ASP A 306 16.53 11.11 1.30
C ASP A 306 15.14 11.33 0.67
N LEU A 307 14.82 10.58 -0.39
CA LEU A 307 13.51 10.63 -1.01
C LEU A 307 12.40 10.16 -0.06
N VAL A 308 12.57 8.99 0.56
CA VAL A 308 11.56 8.45 1.49
C VAL A 308 11.35 9.44 2.63
N ASN A 309 12.43 9.95 3.23
CA ASN A 309 12.40 10.96 4.27
C ASN A 309 11.62 12.21 3.83
N LEU A 310 11.88 12.73 2.63
CA LEU A 310 11.21 13.91 2.09
C LEU A 310 9.71 13.68 1.85
N LEU A 311 9.32 12.50 1.36
CA LEU A 311 7.91 12.15 1.14
C LEU A 311 7.17 11.89 2.45
N THR A 312 7.89 11.49 3.51
CA THR A 312 7.30 11.19 4.83
C THR A 312 7.45 12.31 5.86
N SER A 313 8.13 13.42 5.54
CA SER A 313 8.39 14.53 6.46
C SER A 313 7.22 15.51 6.60
N VAL A 314 6.08 15.22 5.97
CA VAL A 314 4.89 16.07 6.00
C VAL A 314 4.31 16.09 7.44
N PRO A 315 4.11 17.28 8.05
CA PRO A 315 3.58 17.44 9.39
C PRO A 315 2.07 17.12 9.42
N THR A 316 1.75 15.83 9.46
CA THR A 316 0.38 15.31 9.63
C THR A 316 0.39 14.19 10.67
N LEU A 317 -0.77 13.66 11.07
CA LEU A 317 -0.84 12.60 12.08
C LEU A 317 0.13 11.43 11.78
N ALA A 318 0.15 10.95 10.55
CA ALA A 318 1.14 9.99 10.10
C ALA A 318 1.33 10.01 8.58
N SER A 319 2.53 9.64 8.13
CA SER A 319 2.82 9.34 6.73
C SER A 319 3.27 7.89 6.61
N THR A 320 2.74 7.17 5.63
CA THR A 320 3.16 5.80 5.31
C THR A 320 3.71 5.77 3.88
N PHE A 321 4.93 5.31 3.72
CA PHE A 321 5.54 4.99 2.42
C PHE A 321 5.53 3.49 2.24
N SER A 322 5.10 3.00 1.08
CA SER A 322 5.21 1.58 0.73
C SER A 322 5.90 1.40 -0.61
N LEU A 323 6.81 0.43 -0.66
CA LEU A 323 7.50 -0.01 -1.87
C LEU A 323 7.30 -1.51 -2.01
N ILE A 324 6.70 -1.95 -3.11
CA ILE A 324 6.49 -3.35 -3.44
C ILE A 324 7.45 -3.70 -4.58
N ALA A 325 8.28 -4.71 -4.35
CA ALA A 325 9.12 -5.33 -5.36
C ALA A 325 8.46 -6.64 -5.82
N THR A 326 8.36 -6.80 -7.14
CA THR A 326 7.99 -8.04 -7.80
C THR A 326 9.03 -8.36 -8.86
N ARG A 327 8.95 -9.56 -9.46
CA ARG A 327 9.82 -9.93 -10.58
C ARG A 327 9.44 -9.10 -11.81
N GLY A 328 10.42 -8.37 -12.35
CA GLY A 328 10.28 -7.66 -13.61
C GLY A 328 10.73 -8.51 -14.80
N THR A 329 10.96 -7.85 -15.93
CA THR A 329 11.53 -8.50 -17.11
C THR A 329 13.04 -8.64 -16.94
N GLY A 330 13.58 -9.84 -17.15
CA GLY A 330 15.00 -10.14 -16.94
C GLY A 330 15.36 -10.18 -15.45
N HIS A 331 16.55 -9.68 -15.12
CA HIS A 331 17.07 -9.63 -13.74
C HIS A 331 16.72 -8.34 -12.97
N SER A 332 15.81 -7.52 -13.48
CA SER A 332 15.44 -6.24 -12.85
C SER A 332 14.14 -6.34 -12.05
N PRO A 333 14.07 -5.80 -10.81
CA PRO A 333 12.82 -5.71 -10.06
C PRO A 333 11.81 -4.81 -10.77
N ALA A 334 10.55 -5.23 -10.79
CA ALA A 334 9.43 -4.33 -10.99
C ALA A 334 9.07 -3.68 -9.65
N LEU A 335 9.18 -2.35 -9.58
CA LEU A 335 8.95 -1.58 -8.35
C LEU A 335 7.67 -0.75 -8.45
N THR A 336 6.79 -0.93 -7.48
CA THR A 336 5.58 -0.13 -7.31
C THR A 336 5.62 0.61 -5.98
N GLY A 337 5.37 1.92 -5.99
CA GLY A 337 5.47 2.77 -4.81
C GLY A 337 4.17 3.50 -4.48
N TYR A 338 3.89 3.64 -3.18
CA TYR A 338 2.72 4.34 -2.65
C TYR A 338 3.11 5.26 -1.50
N VAL A 339 2.38 6.38 -1.37
CA VAL A 339 2.46 7.28 -0.23
C VAL A 339 1.06 7.53 0.30
N ARG A 340 0.83 7.23 1.57
CA ARG A 340 -0.43 7.52 2.27
C ARG A 340 -0.19 8.58 3.33
N LEU A 341 -1.01 9.62 3.31
CA LEU A 341 -1.09 10.60 4.37
C LEU A 341 -2.29 10.29 5.24
N THR A 342 -2.12 10.41 6.55
CA THR A 342 -3.19 10.29 7.54
C THR A 342 -3.26 11.58 8.34
N ALA A 343 -4.46 12.13 8.48
CA ALA A 343 -4.75 13.36 9.23
C ALA A 343 -5.94 13.17 10.17
N ARG A 344 -6.12 14.08 11.13
CA ARG A 344 -7.23 14.07 12.10
C ARG A 344 -8.46 14.82 11.60
N SER A 345 -8.33 15.58 10.52
CA SER A 345 -9.43 16.31 9.90
C SER A 345 -9.22 16.46 8.40
N ASP A 346 -10.29 16.79 7.68
CA ASP A 346 -10.23 17.07 6.24
C ASP A 346 -9.34 18.30 5.95
N THR A 347 -9.38 19.34 6.80
CA THR A 347 -8.58 20.56 6.63
C THR A 347 -7.08 20.31 6.81
N GLU A 348 -6.70 19.50 7.81
CA GLU A 348 -5.33 19.06 8.00
C GLU A 348 -4.87 18.23 6.79
N LEU A 349 -5.71 17.30 6.30
CA LEU A 349 -5.39 16.45 5.16
C LEU A 349 -5.15 17.26 3.87
N VAL A 350 -5.96 18.29 3.61
CA VAL A 350 -5.79 19.17 2.45
C VAL A 350 -4.46 19.93 2.53
N THR A 351 -4.07 20.37 3.72
CA THR A 351 -2.80 21.09 3.95
C THR A 351 -1.60 20.16 3.77
N ALA A 352 -1.63 18.99 4.41
CA ALA A 352 -0.61 17.94 4.29
C ALA A 352 -0.43 17.51 2.82
N ARG A 353 -1.54 17.31 2.08
CA ARG A 353 -1.50 17.02 0.65
C ARG A 353 -0.74 18.08 -0.14
N ARG A 354 -1.07 19.36 0.05
CA ARG A 354 -0.41 20.46 -0.68
C ARG A 354 1.10 20.51 -0.38
N GLN A 355 1.52 20.13 0.83
CA GLN A 355 2.93 20.02 1.19
C GLN A 355 3.60 18.83 0.51
N LEU A 356 2.98 17.64 0.56
CA LEU A 356 3.49 16.46 -0.14
C LEU A 356 3.67 16.69 -1.65
N GLU A 357 2.65 17.26 -2.31
CA GLU A 357 2.70 17.55 -3.74
C GLU A 357 3.82 18.54 -4.07
N ARG A 358 4.06 19.54 -3.21
CA ARG A 358 5.19 20.47 -3.36
C ARG A 358 6.55 19.78 -3.19
N HIS A 359 6.70 18.95 -2.16
CA HIS A 359 7.93 18.18 -1.93
C HIS A 359 8.24 17.27 -3.11
N ALA A 360 7.25 16.50 -3.56
CA ALA A 360 7.39 15.59 -4.69
C ALA A 360 7.76 16.31 -5.99
N ASN A 361 7.10 17.44 -6.28
CA ASN A 361 7.43 18.26 -7.46
C ASN A 361 8.86 18.80 -7.39
N GLY A 362 9.33 19.21 -6.21
CA GLY A 362 10.70 19.69 -6.00
C GLY A 362 11.78 18.68 -6.35
N VAL A 363 11.49 17.38 -6.20
CA VAL A 363 12.40 16.27 -6.58
C VAL A 363 11.95 15.50 -7.81
N ARG A 364 11.02 16.05 -8.60
CA ARG A 364 10.50 15.46 -9.86
C ARG A 364 9.87 14.08 -9.72
N VAL A 365 9.30 13.77 -8.55
CA VAL A 365 8.48 12.58 -8.34
C VAL A 365 7.07 12.83 -8.85
N GLY A 366 6.60 11.96 -9.75
CA GLY A 366 5.23 12.01 -10.24
C GLY A 366 4.27 11.30 -9.30
N LEU A 367 3.53 12.06 -8.48
CA LEU A 367 2.47 11.52 -7.64
C LEU A 367 1.12 11.56 -8.36
N VAL A 368 0.37 10.47 -8.27
CA VAL A 368 -1.00 10.35 -8.77
C VAL A 368 -1.91 9.98 -7.61
N ARG A 369 -2.82 10.89 -7.22
CA ARG A 369 -3.81 10.58 -6.18
C ARG A 369 -4.76 9.50 -6.65
N LEU A 370 -4.99 8.49 -5.82
CA LEU A 370 -5.84 7.34 -6.12
C LEU A 370 -7.34 7.68 -5.93
N ASP A 371 -7.84 8.68 -6.66
CA ASP A 371 -9.26 9.06 -6.60
C ASP A 371 -10.15 7.88 -6.98
N ARG A 372 -11.08 7.52 -6.09
CA ARG A 372 -11.99 6.36 -6.16
C ARG A 372 -11.28 5.00 -6.05
N GLU A 373 -10.00 5.02 -5.67
CA GLU A 373 -9.14 3.84 -5.51
C GLU A 373 -8.42 3.92 -4.14
N GLN A 374 -9.06 4.56 -3.15
CA GLN A 374 -8.46 4.81 -1.84
C GLN A 374 -8.37 3.53 -1.01
N LEU A 375 -9.35 2.63 -1.11
CA LEU A 375 -9.31 1.33 -0.44
C LEU A 375 -8.19 0.43 -1.00
N PRO A 376 -8.04 0.22 -2.32
CA PRO A 376 -6.85 -0.43 -2.88
C PRO A 376 -5.54 0.24 -2.44
N GLY A 377 -5.48 1.57 -2.48
CA GLY A 377 -4.31 2.30 -2.00
C GLY A 377 -4.00 2.06 -0.51
N LEU A 378 -5.03 1.93 0.33
CA LEU A 378 -4.87 1.57 1.74
C LEU A 378 -4.24 0.19 1.87
N LEU A 379 -4.81 -0.83 1.22
CA LEU A 379 -4.31 -2.21 1.26
C LEU A 379 -2.85 -2.29 0.74
N ALA A 380 -2.52 -1.52 -0.29
CA ALA A 380 -1.16 -1.42 -0.84
C ALA A 380 -0.16 -0.75 0.12
N THR A 381 -0.64 -0.13 1.19
CA THR A 381 0.18 0.54 2.21
C THR A 381 0.07 -0.12 3.59
N LEU A 382 -0.69 -1.21 3.73
CA LEU A 382 -0.62 -2.12 4.87
C LEU A 382 0.49 -3.16 4.62
N PRO A 383 1.17 -3.67 5.67
CA PRO A 383 2.19 -4.71 5.54
C PRO A 383 1.56 -6.08 5.20
N LEU A 384 1.03 -6.22 3.99
CA LEU A 384 0.33 -7.40 3.47
C LEU A 384 1.06 -8.08 2.30
N GLY A 385 2.18 -7.50 1.84
CA GLY A 385 2.87 -7.87 0.62
C GLY A 385 2.37 -7.15 -0.63
N GLY A 386 1.53 -6.13 -0.49
CA GLY A 386 0.95 -5.39 -1.62
C GLY A 386 -0.41 -5.91 -2.10
N THR A 387 -1.02 -5.15 -3.00
CA THR A 387 -2.34 -5.47 -3.59
C THR A 387 -2.23 -6.44 -4.75
N ARG A 388 -3.36 -7.11 -5.05
CA ARG A 388 -3.56 -7.75 -6.35
C ARG A 388 -3.68 -6.72 -7.46
#